data_AF-T1FCE3-F1
#
_entry.id   AF-T1FCE3-F1
#
_cell.length_a   1.000
_cell.length_b   1.000
_cell.length_c   1.000
_cell.angle_alpha   90.00
_cell.angle_beta   90.00
_cell.angle_gamma   90.00
#
_symmetry.space_group_name_H-M   'P 1'
#
loop_
_entity.id
_entity.type
_entity.pdbx_description
1 polymer ?
#
loop_
_entity_poly.entity_id
_entity_poly.type
_entity_poly.pdbx_seq_one_letter_code
_entity_poly.pdbx_strand_id
1 'polypeptide(L)'
;MTAPARINDIYKKQNGVSRFLKNEFKPVNFLFPIKKLELFNRCQWPIPAPIFVIYKGVFALYLLVTVILFLTNRGLNYFVYMTNISFTVLTIYFISSAIRVFFSDIIRSQVEKERTSEEIILHSSMPTADQVRRNLLKFSIWFEWLGRDIAYIMSPIVTTGYFGLVVNLEGSNGLSLIDIHAHILNVVIVVIDMSLSASPLKWYHLVWAMLYGTFYGVFSYIYYSLYGLVIYKGLTEKMELF
;
A
#
# COMPACT_ATOMS: atom_id res chain seq x y z
N MET A 1 38.98 16.74 32.84
CA MET A 1 38.48 15.36 32.64
C MET A 1 36.95 15.41 32.55
N THR A 2 36.38 15.46 31.35
CA THR A 2 34.93 15.49 31.12
C THR A 2 34.60 14.57 29.93
N ALA A 3 34.61 13.26 30.17
CA ALA A 3 34.26 12.24 29.18
C ALA A 3 33.42 11.03 29.69
N PRO A 4 32.55 11.11 30.72
CA PRO A 4 31.66 9.98 31.05
C PRO A 4 30.22 10.09 30.48
N ALA A 5 29.72 11.30 30.16
CA ALA A 5 28.32 11.46 29.74
C ALA A 5 28.02 10.85 28.35
N ARG A 6 28.99 10.95 27.41
CA ARG A 6 28.80 10.56 26.01
C ARG A 6 28.66 9.05 25.80
N ILE A 7 29.26 8.23 26.65
CA ILE A 7 29.25 6.76 26.53
C ILE A 7 27.90 6.19 26.99
N ASN A 8 27.35 6.70 28.10
CA ASN A 8 26.06 6.25 28.63
C ASN A 8 24.89 6.53 27.68
N ASP A 9 24.92 7.66 26.97
CA ASP A 9 23.90 8.00 25.97
C ASP A 9 23.96 7.09 24.74
N ILE A 10 25.16 6.70 24.30
CA ILE A 10 25.36 5.75 23.19
C ILE A 10 24.81 4.36 23.57
N TYR A 11 25.13 3.85 24.76
CA TYR A 11 24.61 2.56 25.24
C TYR A 11 23.08 2.57 25.40
N LYS A 12 22.50 3.67 25.91
CA LYS A 12 21.05 3.81 26.06
C LYS A 12 20.34 3.87 24.70
N LYS A 13 20.93 4.54 23.72
CA LYS A 13 20.44 4.63 22.34
C LYS A 13 20.58 3.29 21.58
N GLN A 14 21.69 2.58 21.75
CA GLN A 14 21.92 1.24 21.18
C GLN A 14 20.94 0.20 21.74
N ASN A 15 20.65 0.27 23.04
CA ASN A 15 19.61 -0.54 23.68
C ASN A 15 18.21 -0.18 23.16
N GLY A 16 17.96 1.08 22.80
CA GLY A 16 16.72 1.54 22.18
C GLY A 16 16.49 0.94 20.79
N VAL A 17 17.49 1.02 19.90
CA VAL A 17 17.40 0.47 18.53
C VAL A 17 17.26 -1.04 18.55
N SER A 18 18.08 -1.75 19.35
CA SER A 18 17.98 -3.21 19.47
C SER A 18 16.60 -3.64 19.99
N ARG A 19 16.07 -2.94 20.99
CA ARG A 19 14.72 -3.22 21.52
C ARG A 19 13.63 -2.91 20.50
N PHE A 20 13.77 -1.83 19.73
CA PHE A 20 12.85 -1.50 18.64
C PHE A 20 12.83 -2.62 17.59
N LEU A 21 13.99 -3.03 17.06
CA LEU A 21 14.07 -4.10 16.07
C LEU A 21 13.51 -5.42 16.61
N LYS A 22 13.86 -5.80 17.84
CA LYS A 22 13.31 -7.00 18.50
C LYS A 22 11.79 -6.94 18.66
N ASN A 23 11.23 -5.74 18.86
CA ASN A 23 9.78 -5.55 18.98
C ASN A 23 9.10 -5.54 17.61
N GLU A 24 9.76 -5.05 16.58
CA GLU A 24 9.25 -4.96 15.22
C GLU A 24 9.10 -6.35 14.59
N PHE A 25 10.13 -7.19 14.68
CA PHE A 25 10.16 -8.53 14.07
C PHE A 25 9.60 -9.66 14.95
N LYS A 26 8.70 -9.34 15.90
CA LYS A 26 7.99 -10.38 16.65
C LYS A 26 6.98 -11.08 15.74
N PRO A 27 6.81 -12.41 15.82
CA PRO A 27 5.84 -13.16 14.99
C PRO A 27 4.41 -12.61 15.05
N VAL A 28 3.99 -12.00 16.17
CA VAL A 28 2.69 -11.33 16.29
C VAL A 28 2.49 -10.17 15.29
N ASN A 29 3.58 -9.56 14.81
CA ASN A 29 3.59 -8.51 13.79
C ASN A 29 3.70 -9.05 12.36
N PHE A 30 3.85 -10.35 12.16
CA PHE A 30 3.83 -10.97 10.83
C PHE A 30 2.47 -10.75 10.16
N LEU A 31 1.40 -10.95 10.94
CA LEU A 31 0.05 -10.54 10.60
C LEU A 31 -0.11 -9.02 10.78
N PHE A 32 -1.36 -8.55 10.73
CA PHE A 32 -1.68 -7.14 10.90
C PHE A 32 -2.37 -6.93 12.27
N PRO A 33 -1.62 -6.82 13.38
CA PRO A 33 -2.24 -6.61 14.69
C PRO A 33 -2.73 -5.16 14.78
N ILE A 34 -4.01 -4.98 14.45
CA ILE A 34 -4.67 -3.67 14.44
C ILE A 34 -4.91 -3.22 15.88
N LYS A 35 -4.09 -2.29 16.37
CA LYS A 35 -4.22 -1.71 17.72
C LYS A 35 -5.18 -0.52 17.78
N LYS A 36 -5.19 0.31 16.73
CA LYS A 36 -5.98 1.54 16.65
C LYS A 36 -6.67 1.62 15.29
N LEU A 37 -7.97 1.35 15.27
CA LEU A 37 -8.79 1.33 14.05
C LEU A 37 -8.92 2.74 13.44
N GLU A 38 -9.01 3.76 14.30
CA GLU A 38 -9.20 5.16 13.92
C GLU A 38 -8.08 5.74 13.05
N LEU A 39 -6.86 5.24 13.18
CA LEU A 39 -5.70 5.71 12.41
C LEU A 39 -5.84 5.43 10.92
N PHE A 40 -6.61 4.41 10.57
CA PHE A 40 -6.85 4.03 9.18
C PHE A 40 -7.83 4.98 8.47
N ASN A 41 -8.60 5.76 9.22
CA ASN A 41 -9.64 6.64 8.67
C ASN A 41 -9.28 8.13 8.74
N ARG A 42 -8.02 8.45 9.08
CA ARG A 42 -7.62 9.83 9.35
C ARG A 42 -6.33 10.20 8.63
N CYS A 43 -6.24 11.48 8.31
CA CYS A 43 -4.98 12.09 7.93
C CYS A 43 -4.08 12.23 9.17
N GLN A 44 -2.77 12.05 9.02
CA GLN A 44 -1.83 12.30 10.11
C GLN A 44 -1.61 13.79 10.38
N TRP A 45 -1.89 14.61 9.38
CA TRP A 45 -1.87 16.06 9.47
C TRP A 45 -3.22 16.59 9.93
N PRO A 46 -3.27 17.80 10.50
CA PRO A 46 -4.52 18.45 10.91
C PRO A 46 -5.31 18.98 9.69
N ILE A 47 -5.57 18.11 8.71
CA ILE A 47 -6.35 18.41 7.51
C ILE A 47 -7.84 18.10 7.80
N PRO A 48 -8.77 18.97 7.38
CA PRO A 48 -10.21 18.69 7.47
C PRO A 48 -10.58 17.35 6.84
N ALA A 49 -11.42 16.57 7.53
CA ALA A 49 -11.81 15.24 7.08
C ALA A 49 -12.41 15.20 5.65
N PRO A 50 -13.26 16.17 5.22
CA PRO A 50 -13.78 16.19 3.86
C PRO A 50 -12.69 16.30 2.79
N ILE A 51 -11.61 17.04 3.06
CA ILE A 51 -10.48 17.17 2.12
C ILE A 51 -9.77 15.82 1.98
N PHE A 52 -9.57 15.10 3.08
CA PHE A 52 -8.96 13.76 3.05
C PHE A 52 -9.84 12.73 2.32
N VAL A 53 -11.17 12.80 2.51
CA VAL A 53 -12.15 11.98 1.77
C VAL A 53 -12.06 12.25 0.27
N ILE A 54 -12.09 13.54 -0.14
CA ILE A 54 -11.99 13.94 -1.55
C ILE A 54 -10.68 13.45 -2.16
N TYR A 55 -9.56 13.63 -1.45
CA TYR A 55 -8.25 13.13 -1.87
C TYR A 55 -8.29 11.62 -2.18
N LYS A 56 -8.78 10.79 -1.25
CA LYS A 56 -8.88 9.34 -1.46
C LYS A 56 -9.79 9.00 -2.64
N GLY A 57 -10.92 9.69 -2.76
CA GLY A 57 -11.89 9.50 -3.84
C GLY A 57 -11.32 9.83 -5.22
N VAL A 58 -10.61 10.97 -5.35
CA VAL A 58 -10.00 11.39 -6.61
C VAL A 58 -8.95 10.39 -7.08
N PHE A 59 -8.04 9.96 -6.20
CA PHE A 59 -7.02 8.96 -6.57
C PHE A 59 -7.63 7.59 -6.87
N ALA A 60 -8.65 7.16 -6.11
CA ALA A 60 -9.35 5.91 -6.39
C ALA A 60 -10.01 5.93 -7.78
N LEU A 61 -10.70 7.01 -8.13
CA LEU A 61 -11.34 7.16 -9.45
C LEU A 61 -10.29 7.22 -10.57
N TYR A 62 -9.24 8.02 -10.38
CA TYR A 62 -8.16 8.16 -11.34
C TYR A 62 -7.47 6.82 -11.67
N LEU A 63 -7.13 6.07 -10.62
CA LEU A 63 -6.50 4.76 -10.74
C LEU A 63 -7.45 3.73 -11.35
N LEU A 64 -8.74 3.77 -11.00
CA LEU A 64 -9.77 2.90 -11.59
C LEU A 64 -9.91 3.14 -13.09
N VAL A 65 -10.03 4.40 -13.52
CA VAL A 65 -10.09 4.76 -14.94
C VAL A 65 -8.83 4.27 -15.66
N THR A 66 -7.66 4.48 -15.08
CA THR A 66 -6.38 4.01 -15.64
C THR A 66 -6.37 2.49 -15.85
N VAL A 67 -6.76 1.72 -14.83
CA VAL A 67 -6.83 0.25 -14.92
C VAL A 67 -7.83 -0.18 -16.00
N ILE A 68 -9.01 0.44 -16.07
CA ILE A 68 -10.02 0.12 -17.09
C ILE A 68 -9.48 0.39 -18.49
N LEU A 69 -8.82 1.53 -18.71
CA LEU A 69 -8.24 1.89 -20.01
C LEU A 69 -7.13 0.90 -20.42
N PHE A 70 -6.21 0.58 -19.51
CA PHE A 70 -5.14 -0.37 -19.81
C PHE A 70 -5.67 -1.80 -20.03
N LEU A 71 -6.68 -2.22 -19.27
CA LEU A 71 -7.33 -3.51 -19.45
C LEU A 71 -8.08 -3.59 -20.78
N THR A 72 -8.76 -2.52 -21.18
CA THR A 72 -9.45 -2.43 -22.48
C THR A 72 -8.47 -2.50 -23.64
N ASN A 73 -7.32 -1.82 -23.51
CA ASN A 73 -6.31 -1.77 -24.57
C ASN A 73 -5.48 -3.07 -24.69
N ARG A 74 -5.21 -3.77 -23.58
CA ARG A 74 -4.33 -4.96 -23.55
C ARG A 74 -5.07 -6.29 -23.37
N GLY A 75 -6.36 -6.27 -23.03
CA GLY A 75 -7.11 -7.47 -22.65
C GLY A 75 -6.46 -8.21 -21.48
N LEU A 76 -6.55 -9.54 -21.46
CA LEU A 76 -5.99 -10.37 -20.39
C LEU A 76 -4.45 -10.30 -20.30
N ASN A 77 -3.77 -9.90 -21.38
CA ASN A 77 -2.32 -9.67 -21.37
C ASN A 77 -1.92 -8.54 -20.41
N TYR A 78 -2.88 -7.71 -19.98
CA TYR A 78 -2.68 -6.74 -18.92
C TYR A 78 -2.04 -7.38 -17.68
N PHE A 79 -2.56 -8.51 -17.21
CA PHE A 79 -2.13 -9.18 -15.98
C PHE A 79 -0.81 -9.94 -16.09
N VAL A 80 -0.19 -9.99 -17.27
CA VAL A 80 1.14 -10.60 -17.45
C VAL A 80 2.23 -9.68 -16.91
N TYR A 81 2.03 -8.35 -16.97
CA TYR A 81 3.04 -7.37 -16.59
C TYR A 81 2.96 -7.01 -15.11
N MET A 82 4.12 -7.03 -14.45
CA MET A 82 4.25 -6.74 -13.02
C MET A 82 3.75 -5.34 -12.65
N THR A 83 4.05 -4.35 -13.51
CA THR A 83 3.58 -2.97 -13.35
C THR A 83 2.07 -2.87 -13.30
N ASN A 84 1.39 -3.60 -14.19
CA ASN A 84 -0.07 -3.61 -14.28
C ASN A 84 -0.72 -4.30 -13.07
N ILE A 85 -0.17 -5.41 -12.61
CA ILE A 85 -0.66 -6.04 -11.38
C ILE A 85 -0.45 -5.09 -10.19
N SER A 86 0.71 -4.42 -10.10
CA SER A 86 0.98 -3.42 -9.05
C SER A 86 -0.02 -2.27 -9.08
N PHE A 87 -0.39 -1.76 -10.27
CA PHE A 87 -1.46 -0.79 -10.44
C PHE A 87 -2.79 -1.32 -9.90
N THR A 88 -3.16 -2.55 -10.24
CA THR A 88 -4.43 -3.14 -9.79
C THR A 88 -4.48 -3.25 -8.27
N VAL A 89 -3.39 -3.68 -7.63
CA VAL A 89 -3.30 -3.73 -6.16
C VAL A 89 -3.44 -2.34 -5.55
N LEU A 90 -2.75 -1.33 -6.12
CA LEU A 90 -2.86 0.07 -5.69
C LEU A 90 -4.30 0.61 -5.86
N THR A 91 -4.96 0.30 -6.97
CA THR A 91 -6.36 0.68 -7.25
C THR A 91 -7.32 0.06 -6.25
N ILE A 92 -7.21 -1.25 -6.00
CA ILE A 92 -8.06 -1.98 -5.03
C ILE A 92 -7.88 -1.37 -3.63
N TYR A 93 -6.63 -1.07 -3.26
CA TYR A 93 -6.32 -0.38 -2.01
C TYR A 93 -7.01 0.98 -1.92
N PHE A 94 -6.84 1.85 -2.93
CA PHE A 94 -7.40 3.20 -2.90
C PHE A 94 -8.92 3.20 -2.90
N ILE A 95 -9.57 2.30 -3.65
CA ILE A 95 -11.03 2.13 -3.62
C ILE A 95 -11.49 1.72 -2.22
N SER A 96 -10.86 0.70 -1.64
CA SER A 96 -11.19 0.22 -0.29
C SER A 96 -11.02 1.34 0.75
N SER A 97 -9.91 2.08 0.65
CA SER A 97 -9.60 3.20 1.54
C SER A 97 -10.58 4.36 1.37
N ALA A 98 -10.94 4.73 0.13
CA ALA A 98 -11.89 5.79 -0.14
C ALA A 98 -13.27 5.47 0.42
N ILE A 99 -13.76 4.24 0.18
CA ILE A 99 -15.02 3.73 0.73
C ILE A 99 -15.00 3.83 2.26
N ARG A 100 -13.94 3.33 2.90
CA ARG A 100 -13.87 3.28 4.37
C ARG A 100 -13.80 4.67 5.00
N VAL A 101 -12.98 5.57 4.43
CA VAL A 101 -12.84 6.95 4.92
C VAL A 101 -14.15 7.72 4.74
N PHE A 102 -14.82 7.57 3.59
CA PHE A 102 -16.13 8.18 3.33
C PHE A 102 -17.20 7.72 4.33
N PHE A 103 -17.38 6.41 4.53
CA PHE A 103 -18.34 5.90 5.50
C PHE A 103 -17.99 6.32 6.94
N SER A 104 -16.70 6.34 7.29
CA SER A 104 -16.26 6.80 8.61
C SER A 104 -16.58 8.27 8.85
N ASP A 105 -16.51 9.12 7.82
CA ASP A 105 -16.82 10.54 7.92
C ASP A 105 -18.33 10.79 7.99
N ILE A 106 -19.14 10.07 7.19
CA ILE A 106 -20.60 10.10 7.29
C ILE A 106 -21.06 9.68 8.69
N ILE A 107 -20.58 8.54 9.18
CA ILE A 107 -20.97 8.06 10.52
C ILE A 107 -20.56 9.08 11.58
N ARG A 108 -19.37 9.66 11.47
CA ARG A 108 -18.90 10.67 12.43
C ARG A 108 -19.79 11.91 12.43
N SER A 109 -20.12 12.44 11.25
CA SER A 109 -21.00 13.61 11.13
C SER A 109 -22.41 13.36 11.65
N GLN A 110 -22.96 12.15 11.44
CA GLN A 110 -24.25 11.74 12.02
C GLN A 110 -24.20 11.67 13.54
N VAL A 111 -23.20 10.98 14.10
CA VAL A 111 -23.03 10.86 15.56
C VAL A 111 -22.81 12.21 16.23
N GLU A 112 -22.10 13.15 15.59
CA GLU A 112 -21.89 14.50 16.11
C GLU A 112 -23.19 15.31 16.14
N LYS A 113 -24.03 15.15 15.11
CA LYS A 113 -25.38 15.73 15.05
C LYS A 113 -26.33 15.11 16.09
N GLU A 114 -26.25 13.80 16.28
CA GLU A 114 -27.05 13.05 17.25
C GLU A 114 -26.61 13.33 18.69
N ARG A 115 -25.30 13.32 19.02
CA ARG A 115 -24.80 13.66 20.37
C ARG A 115 -25.22 15.05 20.83
N THR A 116 -25.28 16.02 19.92
CA THR A 116 -25.81 17.36 20.21
C THR A 116 -27.30 17.31 20.62
N SER A 117 -28.01 16.27 20.20
CA SER A 117 -29.44 16.03 20.48
C SER A 117 -29.68 14.99 21.61
N GLU A 118 -28.74 14.07 21.85
CA GLU A 118 -28.90 12.84 22.65
C GLU A 118 -28.21 12.91 24.02
N GLU A 119 -27.42 13.95 24.33
CA GLU A 119 -27.03 14.28 25.72
C GLU A 119 -28.25 14.43 26.65
N ILE A 120 -29.46 14.50 26.07
CA ILE A 120 -30.76 14.61 26.74
C ILE A 120 -31.42 13.24 27.01
N ILE A 121 -31.10 12.13 26.33
CA ILE A 121 -31.88 10.87 26.47
C ILE A 121 -30.96 9.65 26.44
N LEU A 122 -30.62 9.16 27.64
CA LEU A 122 -29.57 8.19 27.87
C LEU A 122 -30.02 6.72 27.74
N HIS A 123 -29.18 5.94 27.06
CA HIS A 123 -28.96 4.50 27.14
C HIS A 123 -30.03 3.52 26.62
N SER A 124 -29.66 2.77 25.58
CA SER A 124 -29.18 1.39 25.73
C SER A 124 -28.85 0.78 24.35
N SER A 125 -27.95 -0.21 24.28
CA SER A 125 -28.11 -1.34 23.35
C SER A 125 -27.02 -2.41 23.47
N MET A 126 -27.36 -3.56 22.87
CA MET A 126 -26.84 -4.91 23.09
C MET A 126 -25.48 -5.23 22.44
N PRO A 127 -24.68 -6.11 23.06
CA PRO A 127 -23.27 -6.36 22.72
C PRO A 127 -22.98 -7.22 21.46
N THR A 128 -23.94 -7.97 20.91
CA THR A 128 -23.65 -9.05 19.94
C THR A 128 -23.50 -8.59 18.48
N ALA A 129 -24.40 -7.73 17.99
CA ALA A 129 -24.34 -7.20 16.62
C ALA A 129 -23.10 -6.32 16.40
N ASP A 130 -22.72 -5.56 17.43
CA ASP A 130 -21.52 -4.73 17.43
C ASP A 130 -20.25 -5.56 17.29
N GLN A 131 -20.21 -6.78 17.84
CA GLN A 131 -19.05 -7.64 17.74
C GLN A 131 -18.82 -8.14 16.30
N VAL A 132 -19.90 -8.53 15.60
CA VAL A 132 -19.83 -8.92 14.18
C VAL A 132 -19.35 -7.74 13.33
N ARG A 133 -19.94 -6.55 13.51
CA ARG A 133 -19.55 -5.34 12.79
C ARG A 133 -18.07 -4.99 13.03
N ARG A 134 -17.60 -5.07 14.28
CA ARG A 134 -16.19 -4.84 14.62
C ARG A 134 -15.26 -5.85 13.94
N ASN A 135 -15.65 -7.11 13.85
CA ASN A 135 -14.84 -8.15 13.19
C ASN A 135 -14.76 -7.93 11.67
N LEU A 136 -15.88 -7.61 11.01
CA LEU A 136 -15.90 -7.27 9.59
C LEU A 136 -15.03 -6.03 9.29
N LEU A 137 -15.11 -5.01 10.14
CA LEU A 137 -14.27 -3.82 10.02
C LEU A 137 -12.78 -4.16 10.16
N LYS A 138 -12.41 -4.98 11.15
CA LYS A 138 -11.03 -5.46 11.32
C LYS A 138 -10.56 -6.24 10.10
N PHE A 139 -11.39 -7.11 9.55
CA PHE A 139 -11.07 -7.88 8.35
C PHE A 139 -10.87 -6.98 7.12
N SER A 140 -11.75 -5.99 6.92
CA SER A 140 -11.61 -4.99 5.85
C SER A 140 -10.32 -4.19 6.00
N ILE A 141 -10.00 -3.71 7.21
CA ILE A 141 -8.75 -2.98 7.48
C ILE A 141 -7.53 -3.87 7.27
N TRP A 142 -7.61 -5.14 7.68
CA TRP A 142 -6.55 -6.12 7.47
C TRP A 142 -6.24 -6.27 5.98
N PHE A 143 -7.28 -6.47 5.15
CA PHE A 143 -7.12 -6.65 3.71
C PHE A 143 -6.58 -5.39 3.04
N GLU A 144 -7.09 -4.22 3.42
CA GLU A 144 -6.61 -2.96 2.89
C GLU A 144 -5.15 -2.69 3.29
N TRP A 145 -4.77 -2.98 4.54
CA TRP A 145 -3.40 -2.80 5.00
C TRP A 145 -2.43 -3.70 4.23
N LEU A 146 -2.78 -4.96 4.00
CA LEU A 146 -2.00 -5.86 3.15
C LEU A 146 -1.82 -5.29 1.73
N GLY A 147 -2.91 -4.86 1.09
CA GLY A 147 -2.87 -4.29 -0.26
C GLY A 147 -2.02 -3.02 -0.32
N ARG A 148 -2.15 -2.15 0.68
CA ARG A 148 -1.33 -0.93 0.81
C ARG A 148 0.15 -1.25 0.91
N ASP A 149 0.54 -2.15 1.81
CA ASP A 149 1.94 -2.46 2.05
C ASP A 149 2.59 -3.08 0.81
N ILE A 150 1.89 -3.98 0.13
CA ILE A 150 2.32 -4.50 -1.18
C ILE A 150 2.47 -3.33 -2.16
N ALA A 151 1.46 -2.50 -2.34
CA ALA A 151 1.51 -1.40 -3.31
C ALA A 151 2.64 -0.41 -3.02
N TYR A 152 2.85 -0.05 -1.75
CA TYR A 152 3.88 0.89 -1.31
C TYR A 152 5.29 0.40 -1.58
N ILE A 153 5.52 -0.90 -1.43
CA ILE A 153 6.83 -1.51 -1.67
C ILE A 153 7.03 -1.82 -3.15
N MET A 154 5.98 -2.32 -3.83
CA MET A 154 6.10 -2.74 -5.22
C MET A 154 6.23 -1.57 -6.19
N SER A 155 5.59 -0.43 -5.90
CA SER A 155 5.67 0.76 -6.74
C SER A 155 7.11 1.25 -6.99
N PRO A 156 7.96 1.48 -5.96
CA PRO A 156 9.35 1.86 -6.18
C PRO A 156 10.15 0.72 -6.82
N ILE A 157 9.94 -0.55 -6.43
CA ILE A 157 10.64 -1.69 -7.04
C ILE A 157 10.40 -1.75 -8.55
N VAL A 158 9.14 -1.71 -8.98
CA VAL A 158 8.73 -1.73 -10.38
C VAL A 158 9.33 -0.53 -11.14
N THR A 159 9.33 0.64 -10.52
CA THR A 159 9.90 1.86 -11.15
C THR A 159 11.42 1.75 -11.31
N THR A 160 12.13 1.34 -10.27
CA THR A 160 13.58 1.14 -10.32
C THR A 160 13.96 0.02 -11.27
N GLY A 161 13.20 -1.07 -11.31
CA GLY A 161 13.42 -2.18 -12.24
C GLY A 161 13.20 -1.75 -13.68
N TYR A 162 12.15 -0.96 -13.94
CA TYR A 162 11.88 -0.45 -15.28
C TYR A 162 13.00 0.48 -15.77
N PHE A 163 13.30 1.55 -15.03
CA PHE A 163 14.31 2.54 -15.46
C PHE A 163 15.74 2.05 -15.34
N GLY A 164 16.04 1.20 -14.36
CA GLY A 164 17.38 0.66 -14.15
C GLY A 164 17.73 -0.47 -15.10
N LEU A 165 16.74 -1.29 -15.47
CA LEU A 165 16.97 -2.51 -16.25
C LEU A 165 16.18 -2.51 -17.58
N VAL A 166 14.85 -2.43 -17.54
CA VAL A 166 14.00 -2.66 -18.74
C VAL A 166 14.27 -1.65 -19.85
N VAL A 167 14.34 -0.35 -19.56
CA VAL A 167 14.61 0.72 -20.54
C VAL A 167 15.89 0.44 -21.33
N ASN A 168 16.96 0.07 -20.63
CA ASN A 168 18.26 -0.24 -21.25
C ASN A 168 18.24 -1.54 -22.05
N LEU A 169 17.44 -2.52 -21.64
CA LEU A 169 17.33 -3.81 -22.33
C LEU A 169 16.50 -3.70 -23.60
N GLU A 170 15.40 -2.95 -23.56
CA GLU A 170 14.48 -2.77 -24.69
C GLU A 170 14.91 -1.67 -25.66
N GLY A 171 15.97 -0.92 -25.33
CA GLY A 171 16.46 0.19 -26.16
C GLY A 171 15.49 1.37 -26.23
N SER A 172 14.55 1.46 -25.29
CA SER A 172 13.64 2.60 -25.18
C SER A 172 14.35 3.78 -24.52
N ASN A 173 13.84 5.00 -24.69
CA ASN A 173 14.31 6.15 -23.91
C ASN A 173 13.63 6.25 -22.54
N GLY A 174 12.61 5.43 -22.25
CA GLY A 174 11.82 5.45 -21.01
C GLY A 174 11.05 6.75 -20.74
N LEU A 175 11.03 7.68 -21.70
CA LEU A 175 10.46 9.02 -21.54
C LEU A 175 9.10 9.16 -22.23
N SER A 176 8.50 8.07 -22.72
CA SER A 176 7.14 8.14 -23.24
C SER A 176 6.18 8.50 -22.11
N LEU A 177 5.08 9.18 -22.46
CA LEU A 177 4.05 9.54 -21.48
C LEU A 177 3.50 8.32 -20.75
N ILE A 178 3.40 7.17 -21.44
CA ILE A 178 2.93 5.91 -20.87
C ILE A 178 3.94 5.37 -19.86
N ASP A 179 5.24 5.47 -20.14
CA ASP A 179 6.29 4.96 -19.25
C ASP A 179 6.40 5.80 -17.98
N ILE A 180 6.39 7.12 -18.11
CA ILE A 180 6.38 8.06 -16.99
C ILE A 180 5.11 7.84 -16.14
N HIS A 181 3.95 7.76 -16.79
CA HIS A 181 2.68 7.53 -16.11
C HIS A 181 2.66 6.18 -15.38
N ALA A 182 3.11 5.11 -16.04
CA ALA A 182 3.01 3.77 -15.48
C ALA A 182 3.98 3.53 -14.31
N HIS A 183 5.13 4.21 -14.29
CA HIS A 183 6.19 3.94 -13.32
C HIS A 183 6.33 5.09 -12.32
N ILE A 184 6.61 6.31 -12.81
CA ILE A 184 6.89 7.47 -11.92
C ILE A 184 5.65 7.87 -11.14
N LEU A 185 4.48 7.96 -11.80
CA LEU A 185 3.28 8.46 -11.13
C LEU A 185 2.84 7.54 -9.99
N ASN A 186 3.00 6.22 -10.13
CA ASN A 186 2.71 5.28 -9.05
C ASN A 186 3.50 5.59 -7.78
N VAL A 187 4.80 5.88 -7.93
CA VAL A 187 5.67 6.21 -6.79
C VAL A 187 5.23 7.52 -6.16
N VAL A 188 4.92 8.53 -6.98
CA VAL A 188 4.43 9.83 -6.49
C VAL A 188 3.13 9.65 -5.70
N ILE A 189 2.17 8.88 -6.20
CA ILE A 189 0.90 8.60 -5.52
C ILE A 189 1.16 7.91 -4.17
N VAL A 190 1.99 6.88 -4.16
CA VAL A 190 2.38 6.16 -2.93
C VAL A 190 3.04 7.09 -1.92
N VAL A 191 3.98 7.93 -2.35
CA VAL A 191 4.69 8.86 -1.46
C VAL A 191 3.74 9.90 -0.87
N ILE A 192 2.83 10.46 -1.67
CA ILE A 192 1.80 11.38 -1.19
C ILE A 192 0.92 10.68 -0.16
N ASP A 193 0.45 9.47 -0.47
CA ASP A 193 -0.46 8.73 0.39
C ASP A 193 0.19 8.30 1.70
N MET A 194 1.44 7.84 1.63
CA MET A 194 2.27 7.53 2.79
C MET A 194 2.48 8.75 3.67
N SER A 195 2.60 9.93 3.05
CA SER A 195 2.75 11.20 3.75
C SER A 195 1.44 11.70 4.34
N LEU A 196 0.27 11.30 3.83
CA LEU A 196 -1.02 11.79 4.35
C LEU A 196 -1.68 10.81 5.32
N SER A 197 -1.52 9.50 5.14
CA SER A 197 -2.23 8.47 5.91
C SER A 197 -1.63 8.26 7.30
N ALA A 198 -2.46 8.31 8.36
CA ALA A 198 -2.02 8.10 9.75
C ALA A 198 -1.83 6.62 10.14
N SER A 199 -2.16 5.71 9.24
CA SER A 199 -2.06 4.29 9.49
C SER A 199 -0.61 3.83 9.66
N PRO A 200 -0.34 2.90 10.57
CA PRO A 200 1.02 2.45 10.87
C PRO A 200 1.65 1.72 9.67
N LEU A 201 2.95 1.97 9.46
CA LEU A 201 3.82 1.15 8.61
C LEU A 201 4.64 0.22 9.49
N LYS A 202 4.83 -1.02 9.04
CA LYS A 202 5.69 -1.99 9.70
C LYS A 202 6.71 -2.55 8.75
N TRP A 203 7.97 -2.56 9.18
CA TRP A 203 9.08 -3.13 8.43
C TRP A 203 8.93 -4.63 8.25
N TYR A 204 8.30 -5.33 9.19
CA TYR A 204 8.05 -6.77 9.03
C TYR A 204 7.11 -7.07 7.85
N HIS A 205 6.23 -6.14 7.45
CA HIS A 205 5.33 -6.35 6.32
C HIS A 205 6.02 -6.35 4.96
N LEU A 206 7.33 -6.03 4.91
CA LEU A 206 8.18 -6.24 3.73
C LEU A 206 8.14 -7.69 3.22
N VAL A 207 7.91 -8.67 4.10
CA VAL A 207 7.78 -10.07 3.73
C VAL A 207 6.67 -10.33 2.71
N TRP A 208 5.55 -9.59 2.78
CA TRP A 208 4.42 -9.78 1.89
C TRP A 208 4.73 -9.31 0.46
N ALA A 209 5.48 -8.21 0.32
CA ALA A 209 5.97 -7.75 -0.97
C ALA A 209 7.03 -8.70 -1.56
N MET A 210 7.91 -9.27 -0.73
CA MET A 210 8.87 -10.28 -1.19
C MET A 210 8.17 -11.56 -1.67
N LEU A 211 7.15 -12.02 -0.94
CA LEU A 211 6.33 -13.15 -1.37
C LEU A 211 5.62 -12.87 -2.69
N TYR A 212 5.04 -11.68 -2.84
CA TYR A 212 4.44 -11.23 -4.11
C TYR A 212 5.46 -11.28 -5.27
N GLY A 213 6.66 -10.73 -5.08
CA GLY A 213 7.73 -10.79 -6.08
C GLY A 213 8.15 -12.22 -6.42
N THR A 214 8.21 -13.10 -5.41
CA THR A 214 8.51 -14.52 -5.58
C THR A 214 7.44 -15.21 -6.41
N PHE A 215 6.15 -14.99 -6.10
CA PHE A 215 5.05 -15.55 -6.88
C PHE A 215 5.08 -15.07 -8.33
N TYR A 216 5.39 -13.79 -8.57
CA TYR A 216 5.54 -13.27 -9.91
C TYR A 216 6.72 -13.91 -10.67
N GLY A 217 7.84 -14.16 -9.98
CA GLY A 217 8.98 -14.89 -10.55
C GLY A 217 8.62 -16.32 -10.94
N VAL A 218 7.92 -17.05 -10.07
CA VAL A 218 7.41 -18.40 -10.37
C VAL A 218 6.43 -18.38 -11.54
N PHE A 219 5.49 -17.42 -11.56
CA PHE A 219 4.57 -17.22 -12.68
C PHE A 219 5.33 -16.97 -13.99
N SER A 220 6.36 -16.11 -13.96
CA SER A 220 7.17 -15.79 -15.13
C SER A 220 7.93 -17.01 -15.66
N TYR A 221 8.46 -17.85 -14.76
CA TYR A 221 9.09 -19.11 -15.12
C TYR A 221 8.10 -20.08 -15.78
N ILE A 222 6.93 -20.30 -15.16
CA ILE A 222 5.88 -21.15 -15.72
C ILE A 222 5.42 -20.63 -17.09
N TYR A 223 5.21 -19.32 -17.21
CA TYR A 223 4.82 -18.69 -18.47
C TYR A 223 5.86 -18.96 -19.57
N TYR A 224 7.14 -18.80 -19.27
CA TYR A 224 8.21 -19.13 -20.20
C TYR A 224 8.21 -20.63 -20.57
N SER A 225 8.11 -21.53 -19.59
CA SER A 225 8.11 -22.98 -19.83
C SER A 225 6.95 -23.46 -20.71
N LEU A 226 5.79 -22.80 -20.63
CA LEU A 226 4.59 -23.19 -21.39
C LEU A 226 4.55 -22.56 -22.79
N TYR A 227 4.97 -21.30 -22.94
CA TYR A 227 4.79 -20.54 -24.17
C TYR A 227 6.09 -20.27 -24.94
N GLY A 228 7.26 -20.54 -24.34
CA GLY A 228 8.56 -20.17 -24.91
C GLY A 228 8.79 -18.66 -25.00
N LEU A 229 7.95 -17.86 -24.33
CA LEU A 229 7.97 -16.41 -24.39
C LEU A 229 8.48 -15.84 -23.08
N VAL A 230 9.49 -14.97 -23.17
CA VAL A 230 9.93 -14.16 -22.02
C VAL A 230 9.11 -12.88 -21.97
N ILE A 231 8.58 -12.56 -20.79
CA ILE A 231 7.71 -11.39 -20.57
C ILE A 231 8.44 -10.08 -20.89
N TYR A 232 9.74 -10.02 -20.59
CA TYR A 232 10.61 -8.89 -20.92
C TYR A 232 11.68 -9.36 -21.92
N LYS A 233 11.39 -9.24 -23.22
CA LYS A 233 12.20 -9.81 -24.32
C LYS A 233 13.68 -9.40 -24.28
N GLY A 234 13.97 -8.18 -23.84
CA GLY A 234 15.33 -7.67 -23.72
C GLY A 234 16.21 -8.44 -22.72
N LEU A 235 15.64 -9.23 -21.81
CA LEU A 235 16.41 -10.13 -20.92
C LEU A 235 17.04 -11.30 -21.67
N THR A 236 16.36 -11.84 -22.68
CA THR A 236 16.81 -13.04 -23.42
C THR A 236 17.84 -12.72 -24.50
N GLU A 237 17.60 -11.70 -25.31
CA GLU A 237 18.45 -11.40 -26.48
C GLU A 237 19.88 -10.96 -26.10
N LYS A 238 20.07 -10.40 -24.89
CA LYS A 238 21.40 -10.00 -24.39
C LYS A 238 22.12 -11.10 -23.60
N MET A 239 21.44 -12.16 -23.17
CA MET A 239 22.09 -13.30 -22.49
C MET A 239 22.72 -14.28 -23.48
N GLU A 240 22.32 -14.29 -24.75
CA GLU A 240 22.95 -15.10 -25.81
C GLU A 240 24.27 -14.49 -26.36
N LEU A 241 24.67 -13.32 -25.85
CA LEU A 241 25.90 -12.61 -26.23
C LEU A 241 27.04 -12.80 -25.21
N PHE A 242 26.88 -13.71 -24.25
CA PHE A 242 27.91 -14.14 -23.28
C PHE A 242 28.07 -15.66 -23.30
#